data_AF-A0A519WCH8-F1
#
_entry.id   AF-A0A519WCH8-F1
#
_cell.length_a   1.000
_cell.length_b   1.000
_cell.length_c   1.000
_cell.angle_alpha   90.00
_cell.angle_beta   90.00
_cell.angle_gamma   90.00
#
_symmetry.space_group_name_H-M   'P 1'
#
loop_
_entity.id
_entity.type
_entity.pdbx_description
1 polymer ?
#
loop_
_entity_poly.entity_id
_entity_poly.type
_entity_poly.pdbx_seq_one_letter_code
_entity_poly.pdbx_strand_id
1 'polypeptide(L)'
;IDLCWRLKNLGYKIMYCPDAEIYNVGGGTLATDNPYKTYLNFRNNLIILQKNLPLSDAYFRIFIRFFMDFIAWIHFIMEGKIDFAMAVTKAHIHFFKNFWNNAKKRTDSQKPFMQHAGQYRSSIVYAYFIRKVKYFSELFID
;
A
#
# COMPACT_ATOMS: atom_id res chain seq x y z
N ILE A 1 -3.16 -2.43 -7.96
CA ILE A 1 -2.42 -3.16 -6.90
C ILE A 1 -3.17 -4.41 -6.44
N ASP A 2 -4.35 -4.29 -5.82
CA ASP A 2 -5.07 -5.45 -5.22
C ASP A 2 -5.32 -6.60 -6.20
N LEU A 3 -5.85 -6.29 -7.40
CA LEU A 3 -6.12 -7.30 -8.43
C LEU A 3 -4.84 -8.06 -8.83
N CYS A 4 -3.78 -7.34 -9.17
CA CYS A 4 -2.50 -7.94 -9.55
C CYS A 4 -1.93 -8.83 -8.44
N TRP A 5 -2.09 -8.44 -7.18
CA TRP A 5 -1.64 -9.24 -6.04
C TRP A 5 -2.46 -10.53 -5.91
N ARG A 6 -3.79 -10.46 -6.00
CA ARG A 6 -4.65 -11.65 -6.02
C ARG A 6 -4.29 -12.62 -7.15
N LEU A 7 -4.05 -12.10 -8.35
CA LEU A 7 -3.60 -12.89 -9.49
C LEU A 7 -2.24 -13.55 -9.21
N LYS A 8 -1.28 -12.85 -8.60
CA LYS A 8 0.01 -13.44 -8.19
C LYS A 8 -0.14 -14.52 -7.11
N ASN A 9 -1.08 -14.36 -6.18
CA ASN A 9 -1.41 -15.39 -5.19
C ASN A 9 -1.93 -16.68 -5.87
N LEU A 10 -2.71 -16.53 -6.94
CA LEU A 10 -3.18 -17.63 -7.79
C LEU A 10 -2.11 -18.21 -8.74
N GLY A 11 -0.90 -17.65 -8.78
CA GLY A 11 0.18 -18.13 -9.64
C GLY A 11 0.25 -17.51 -11.03
N TYR A 12 -0.62 -16.55 -11.35
CA TYR A 12 -0.55 -15.81 -12.60
C TYR A 12 0.63 -14.83 -12.63
N LYS A 13 1.11 -14.56 -13.84
CA LYS A 13 2.13 -13.53 -14.12
C LYS A 13 1.45 -12.22 -14.48
N ILE A 14 2.04 -11.11 -14.07
CA ILE A 14 1.61 -9.76 -14.45
C ILE A 14 2.61 -9.24 -15.47
N MET A 15 2.15 -9.00 -16.68
CA MET A 15 2.95 -8.56 -17.83
C MET A 15 2.44 -7.21 -18.32
N TYR A 16 3.28 -6.48 -19.04
CA TYR A 16 2.87 -5.29 -19.78
C TYR A 16 3.39 -5.42 -21.23
N CYS A 17 2.71 -4.76 -22.17
CA CYS A 17 3.11 -4.73 -23.58
C CYS A 17 3.76 -3.37 -23.86
N PRO A 18 5.09 -3.30 -24.06
CA PRO A 18 5.79 -2.03 -24.27
C PRO A 18 5.41 -1.37 -25.61
N ASP A 19 5.00 -2.16 -26.60
CA ASP A 19 4.64 -1.66 -27.95
C ASP A 19 3.24 -1.02 -27.98
N ALA A 20 2.44 -1.19 -26.93
CA ALA A 20 1.12 -0.59 -26.81
C ALA A 20 1.19 0.72 -26.01
N GLU A 21 1.31 1.85 -26.71
CA GLU A 21 1.31 3.18 -26.09
C GLU A 21 -0.12 3.72 -25.95
N ILE A 22 -0.48 4.17 -24.74
CA ILE A 22 -1.78 4.77 -24.44
C ILE A 22 -1.55 6.05 -23.66
N TYR A 23 -2.08 7.16 -24.16
CA TYR A 23 -2.07 8.44 -23.44
C TYR A 23 -3.15 8.45 -22.36
N ASN A 24 -2.75 8.79 -21.14
CA ASN A 24 -3.67 8.90 -20.01
C ASN A 24 -3.41 10.20 -19.24
N VAL A 25 -4.48 10.86 -18.83
CA VAL A 25 -4.41 12.01 -17.92
C VAL A 25 -4.23 11.48 -16.49
N GLY A 26 -3.01 11.55 -16.00
CA GLY A 26 -2.68 11.12 -14.63
C GLY A 26 -3.50 11.87 -13.58
N GLY A 27 -4.10 11.15 -12.64
CA GLY A 27 -4.78 11.75 -11.48
C GLY A 27 -6.11 12.45 -11.77
N GLY A 28 -6.76 12.20 -12.92
CA GLY A 28 -7.98 12.90 -13.34
C GLY A 28 -9.20 12.76 -12.41
N THR A 29 -9.24 11.77 -11.52
CA THR A 29 -10.40 11.55 -10.61
C THR A 29 -10.29 12.27 -9.27
N LEU A 30 -9.11 12.31 -8.66
CA LEU A 30 -8.89 12.90 -7.34
C LEU A 30 -7.49 13.53 -7.28
N ALA A 31 -7.46 14.85 -7.03
CA ALA A 31 -6.23 15.61 -6.82
C ALA A 31 -5.37 15.00 -5.70
N THR A 32 -4.05 15.15 -5.82
CA THR A 32 -3.09 14.65 -4.82
C THR A 32 -3.30 15.28 -3.45
N ASP A 33 -3.68 16.56 -3.42
CA ASP A 33 -3.98 17.31 -2.20
C ASP A 33 -5.47 17.22 -1.85
N ASN A 34 -5.93 16.00 -1.51
CA ASN A 34 -7.33 15.77 -1.12
C ASN A 34 -7.40 14.83 0.09
N PRO A 35 -7.93 15.28 1.25
CA PRO A 35 -8.09 14.45 2.45
C PRO A 35 -8.89 13.16 2.20
N TYR A 36 -9.89 13.19 1.31
CA TYR A 36 -10.65 12.00 0.95
C TYR A 36 -9.78 10.95 0.24
N LYS A 37 -8.90 11.38 -0.67
CA LYS A 37 -7.93 10.49 -1.32
C LYS A 37 -6.96 9.90 -0.29
N THR A 38 -6.49 10.72 0.65
CA THR A 38 -5.67 10.29 1.79
C THR A 38 -6.38 9.19 2.58
N TYR A 39 -7.62 9.41 3.00
CA TYR A 39 -8.46 8.40 3.67
C TYR A 39 -8.54 7.10 2.87
N LEU A 40 -8.86 7.18 1.57
CA LEU A 40 -8.95 6.01 0.70
C LEU A 40 -7.61 5.26 0.62
N ASN A 41 -6.49 5.96 0.49
CA ASN A 41 -5.17 5.37 0.39
C ASN A 41 -4.78 4.62 1.67
N PHE A 42 -4.89 5.25 2.83
CA PHE A 42 -4.55 4.62 4.11
C PHE A 42 -5.47 3.41 4.39
N ARG A 43 -6.78 3.56 4.17
CA ARG A 43 -7.77 2.49 4.36
C ARG A 43 -7.49 1.32 3.42
N ASN A 44 -7.33 1.60 2.13
CA ASN A 44 -7.13 0.55 1.13
C ASN A 44 -5.81 -0.18 1.36
N ASN A 45 -4.73 0.51 1.76
CA ASN A 45 -3.45 -0.12 2.09
C ASN A 45 -3.59 -1.18 3.21
N LEU A 46 -4.25 -0.85 4.32
CA LEU A 46 -4.50 -1.81 5.40
C LEU A 46 -5.34 -3.00 4.92
N ILE A 47 -6.40 -2.74 4.15
CA ILE A 47 -7.28 -3.78 3.61
C ILE A 47 -6.54 -4.71 2.64
N ILE A 48 -5.70 -4.20 1.73
CA ILE A 48 -4.96 -5.06 0.80
C ILE A 48 -3.94 -5.94 1.53
N LEU A 49 -3.27 -5.42 2.58
CA LEU A 49 -2.37 -6.23 3.40
C LEU A 49 -3.14 -7.36 4.10
N GLN A 50 -4.27 -7.03 4.72
CA GLN A 50 -5.12 -8.00 5.41
C GLN A 50 -5.68 -9.07 4.45
N LYS A 51 -5.92 -8.76 3.18
CA LYS A 51 -6.53 -9.71 2.24
C LYS A 51 -5.50 -10.63 1.57
N ASN A 52 -4.31 -10.12 1.27
CA ASN A 52 -3.41 -10.77 0.31
C ASN A 52 -2.17 -11.42 0.94
N LEU A 53 -1.88 -11.18 2.22
CA LEU A 53 -0.75 -11.78 2.92
C LEU A 53 -1.17 -13.00 3.74
N PRO A 54 -0.29 -14.00 3.92
CA PRO A 54 -0.46 -15.02 4.95
C PRO A 54 -0.65 -14.37 6.31
N LEU A 55 -1.38 -15.01 7.23
CA LEU A 55 -1.77 -14.37 8.49
C LEU A 55 -0.57 -13.84 9.29
N SER A 56 0.48 -14.65 9.47
CA SER A 56 1.71 -14.24 10.17
C SER A 56 2.36 -12.99 9.56
N ASP A 57 2.48 -12.99 8.23
CA ASP A 57 3.03 -11.88 7.44
C ASP A 57 2.14 -10.63 7.53
N ALA A 58 0.81 -10.82 7.49
CA ALA A 58 -0.17 -9.75 7.59
C ALA A 58 -0.09 -9.05 8.95
N TYR A 59 -0.06 -9.80 10.06
CA TYR A 59 0.03 -9.24 11.41
C TYR A 59 1.27 -8.36 11.57
N PHE A 60 2.44 -8.88 11.22
CA PHE A 60 3.70 -8.14 11.34
C PHE A 60 3.73 -6.88 10.45
N ARG A 61 3.30 -6.99 9.19
CA ARG A 61 3.34 -5.85 8.25
C ARG A 61 2.28 -4.81 8.56
N ILE A 62 1.09 -5.20 9.00
CA ILE A 62 0.05 -4.27 9.46
C ILE A 62 0.51 -3.53 10.72
N PHE A 63 1.19 -4.21 11.64
CA PHE A 63 1.78 -3.57 12.82
C PHE A 63 2.78 -2.47 12.41
N ILE A 64 3.77 -2.79 11.58
CA ILE A 64 4.71 -1.79 11.05
C ILE A 64 3.98 -0.66 10.31
N ARG A 65 2.94 -1.01 9.54
CA ARG A 65 2.14 -0.03 8.80
C ARG A 65 1.45 0.97 9.74
N PHE A 66 0.94 0.54 10.89
CA PHE A 66 0.36 1.44 11.87
C PHE A 66 1.37 2.46 12.40
N PHE A 67 2.63 2.07 12.65
CA PHE A 67 3.68 3.01 13.05
C PHE A 67 4.02 4.01 11.93
N MET A 68 4.14 3.53 10.69
CA MET A 68 4.39 4.43 9.55
C MET A 68 3.23 5.41 9.34
N ASP A 69 1.99 4.94 9.48
CA ASP A 69 0.80 5.78 9.39
C ASP A 69 0.74 6.80 10.53
N PHE A 70 1.19 6.44 11.74
CA PHE A 70 1.29 7.36 12.87
C PHE A 70 2.35 8.45 12.64
N ILE A 71 3.50 8.11 12.06
CA ILE A 71 4.50 9.10 11.65
C ILE A 71 3.91 10.07 10.61
N ALA A 72 3.18 9.55 9.61
CA ALA A 72 2.49 10.38 8.62
C ALA A 72 1.42 11.28 9.27
N TRP A 73 0.69 10.76 10.26
CA TRP A 73 -0.30 11.51 11.02
C TRP A 73 0.32 12.70 11.77
N ILE A 74 1.42 12.48 12.49
CA ILE A 74 2.18 13.56 13.16
C ILE A 74 2.65 14.58 12.13
N HIS A 75 3.20 14.12 11.01
CA HIS A 75 3.71 14.99 9.96
C HIS A 75 2.62 15.91 9.40
N PHE A 76 1.40 15.39 9.14
CA PHE A 76 0.28 16.22 8.70
C PHE A 76 -0.12 17.28 9.73
N ILE A 77 -0.09 16.97 11.02
CA ILE A 77 -0.38 17.94 12.09
C ILE A 77 0.69 19.04 12.12
N MET A 78 1.96 18.67 12.02
CA MET A 78 3.06 19.63 11.99
C MET A 78 2.99 20.58 10.78
N GLU A 79 2.42 20.13 9.66
CA GLU A 79 2.14 20.95 8.48
C GLU A 79 0.84 21.77 8.59
N GLY A 80 0.09 21.68 9.69
CA GLY A 80 -1.22 22.32 9.84
C GLY A 80 -2.36 21.67 9.05
N LYS A 81 -2.12 20.50 8.43
CA LYS A 81 -3.08 19.76 7.61
C LYS A 81 -3.95 18.82 8.45
N ILE A 82 -4.74 19.39 9.36
CA ILE A 82 -5.56 18.62 10.31
C ILE A 82 -6.55 17.67 9.61
N ASP A 83 -7.14 18.10 8.49
CA ASP A 83 -8.08 17.26 7.72
C ASP A 83 -7.42 15.97 7.18
N PHE A 84 -6.13 16.04 6.84
CA PHE A 84 -5.36 14.87 6.40
C PHE A 84 -5.08 13.93 7.56
N ALA A 85 -4.71 14.46 8.73
CA ALA A 85 -4.54 13.67 9.94
C ALA A 85 -5.86 12.95 10.31
N MET A 86 -6.99 13.67 10.26
CA MET A 86 -8.32 13.10 10.49
C MET A 86 -8.70 12.05 9.44
N ALA A 87 -8.25 12.20 8.19
CA ALA A 87 -8.43 11.20 7.15
C ALA A 87 -7.69 9.88 7.46
N VAL A 88 -6.47 9.95 8.03
CA VAL A 88 -5.72 8.77 8.51
C VAL A 88 -6.47 8.10 9.66
N THR A 89 -6.91 8.87 10.66
CA THR A 89 -7.69 8.34 11.81
C THR A 89 -8.98 7.67 11.33
N LYS A 90 -9.72 8.31 10.42
CA LYS A 90 -10.94 7.76 9.81
C LYS A 90 -10.66 6.45 9.06
N ALA A 91 -9.52 6.34 8.38
CA ALA A 91 -9.12 5.13 7.68
C ALA A 91 -8.90 3.96 8.65
N HIS A 92 -8.23 4.19 9.78
CA HIS A 92 -7.98 3.18 10.81
C HIS A 92 -9.29 2.74 11.47
N ILE A 93 -10.14 3.68 11.89
CA ILE A 93 -11.47 3.38 12.45
C ILE A 93 -12.28 2.52 11.47
N HIS A 94 -12.31 2.89 10.19
CA HIS A 94 -13.02 2.11 9.17
C HIS A 94 -12.45 0.70 9.00
N PHE A 95 -11.12 0.56 9.00
CA PHE A 95 -10.45 -0.74 8.91
C PHE A 95 -10.84 -1.65 10.08
N PHE A 96 -10.79 -1.15 11.32
CA PHE A 96 -11.16 -1.93 12.51
C PHE A 96 -12.66 -2.26 12.57
N LYS A 97 -13.55 -1.30 12.27
CA LYS A 97 -15.00 -1.55 12.22
C LYS A 97 -15.38 -2.64 11.21
N ASN A 98 -14.62 -2.78 10.13
CA ASN A 98 -14.87 -3.75 9.07
C ASN A 98 -13.86 -4.91 9.06
N PHE A 99 -13.12 -5.12 10.15
CA PHE A 99 -12.01 -6.07 10.17
C PHE A 99 -12.45 -7.47 9.72
N TRP A 100 -13.53 -8.00 10.28
CA TRP A 100 -14.07 -9.31 9.93
C TRP A 100 -14.66 -9.36 8.52
N ASN A 101 -15.36 -8.31 8.09
CA ASN A 101 -15.92 -8.21 6.74
C ASN A 101 -14.82 -8.20 5.67
N ASN A 102 -13.68 -7.60 5.97
CA ASN A 102 -12.52 -7.59 5.08
C ASN A 102 -11.78 -8.94 5.11
N ALA A 103 -11.67 -9.58 6.28
CA ALA A 103 -11.10 -10.92 6.42
C ALA A 103 -11.87 -11.97 5.59
N LYS A 104 -13.21 -11.88 5.53
CA LYS A 104 -14.06 -12.75 4.67
C LYS A 104 -13.76 -12.64 3.18
N LYS A 105 -13.08 -11.58 2.72
CA LYS A 105 -12.72 -11.35 1.31
C LYS A 105 -11.35 -11.95 0.93
N ARG A 106 -10.69 -12.66 1.85
CA ARG A 106 -9.44 -13.38 1.58
C ARG A 106 -9.70 -14.51 0.58
N THR A 107 -8.70 -14.83 -0.23
CA THR A 107 -8.70 -16.01 -1.11
C THR A 107 -8.33 -17.26 -0.32
N ASP A 108 -8.45 -18.45 -0.91
CA ASP A 108 -8.10 -19.71 -0.23
C ASP A 108 -6.61 -19.83 0.07
N SER A 109 -5.77 -19.23 -0.77
CA SER A 109 -4.31 -19.23 -0.59
C SER A 109 -3.73 -17.83 -0.71
N GLN A 110 -2.72 -17.57 0.12
CA GLN A 110 -1.84 -16.41 0.05
C GLN A 110 -0.40 -16.91 0.06
N LYS A 111 0.44 -16.33 -0.81
CA LYS A 111 1.87 -16.62 -0.81
C LYS A 111 2.59 -15.66 0.15
N PRO A 112 3.61 -16.10 0.89
CA PRO A 112 4.50 -15.21 1.62
C PRO A 112 4.97 -14.07 0.73
N PHE A 113 5.05 -12.85 1.28
CA PHE A 113 5.36 -11.67 0.50
C PHE A 113 6.60 -11.92 -0.37
N MET A 114 7.71 -12.30 0.27
CA MET A 114 9.02 -12.49 -0.38
C MET A 114 9.08 -13.55 -1.49
N GLN A 115 8.05 -14.38 -1.66
CA GLN A 115 7.97 -15.35 -2.76
C GLN A 115 7.40 -14.75 -4.05
N HIS A 116 6.80 -13.55 -4.01
CA HIS A 116 6.32 -12.92 -5.23
C HIS A 116 7.49 -12.33 -6.03
N ALA A 117 7.52 -12.59 -7.33
CA ALA A 117 8.44 -11.95 -8.25
C ALA A 117 8.22 -10.42 -8.32
N GLY A 118 9.31 -9.68 -8.47
CA GLY A 118 9.32 -8.21 -8.57
C GLY A 118 9.11 -7.49 -7.24
N GLN A 119 9.51 -8.12 -6.13
CA GLN A 119 9.48 -7.47 -4.83
C GLN A 119 10.83 -6.91 -4.42
N TYR A 120 10.80 -5.74 -3.79
CA TYR A 120 11.97 -5.15 -3.16
C TYR A 120 12.14 -5.75 -1.76
N ARG A 121 13.28 -6.41 -1.52
CA ARG A 121 13.57 -7.13 -0.27
C ARG A 121 13.90 -6.22 0.92
N SER A 122 14.08 -4.92 0.68
CA SER A 122 14.39 -3.91 1.70
C SER A 122 13.27 -2.87 1.84
N SER A 123 13.47 -1.87 2.70
CA SER A 123 12.50 -0.80 2.92
C SER A 123 12.64 0.28 1.85
N ILE A 124 11.60 0.45 1.02
CA ILE A 124 11.55 1.52 0.01
C ILE A 124 11.53 2.91 0.68
N VAL A 125 10.91 3.02 1.86
CA VAL A 125 10.88 4.25 2.66
C VAL A 125 12.30 4.62 3.11
N TYR A 126 13.06 3.64 3.60
CA TYR A 126 14.45 3.87 4.00
C TYR A 126 15.34 4.24 2.80
N ALA A 127 15.19 3.53 1.67
CA ALA A 127 15.95 3.81 0.46
C ALA A 127 15.71 5.25 -0.04
N TYR A 128 14.46 5.68 -0.05
CA TYR A 128 14.10 7.02 -0.53
C TYR A 128 14.49 8.12 0.47
N PHE A 129 14.07 8.03 1.74
CA PHE A 129 14.22 9.14 2.69
C PHE A 129 15.61 9.22 3.32
N ILE A 130 16.28 8.08 3.54
CA ILE A 130 17.59 8.02 4.20
C ILE A 130 18.71 7.91 3.18
N ARG A 131 18.64 6.92 2.27
CA ARG A 131 19.68 6.71 1.24
C ARG A 131 19.56 7.64 0.03
N LYS A 132 18.49 8.43 -0.05
CA LYS A 132 18.22 9.38 -1.15
C LYS A 132 18.20 8.74 -2.54
N VAL A 133 17.82 7.47 -2.63
CA VAL A 133 17.62 6.76 -3.90
C VAL A 133 16.36 7.30 -4.57
N LYS A 134 16.49 7.89 -5.76
CA LYS A 134 15.37 8.55 -6.46
C LYS A 134 14.90 7.78 -7.68
N TYR A 135 15.78 7.01 -8.31
CA TYR A 135 15.46 6.27 -9.52
C TYR A 135 15.38 4.77 -9.24
N PHE A 136 14.50 4.08 -9.97
CA PHE A 136 14.38 2.62 -9.86
C PHE A 136 15.70 1.91 -10.21
N SER A 137 16.44 2.42 -11.21
CA SER A 137 17.75 1.91 -11.63
C SER A 137 18.84 1.99 -10.55
N GLU A 138 18.63 2.79 -9.51
CA GLU A 138 19.55 2.94 -8.37
C GLU A 138 19.19 2.01 -7.20
N LEU A 139 18.05 1.32 -7.26
CA LEU A 139 17.68 0.35 -6.24
C LEU A 139 18.58 -0.88 -6.38
N PHE A 140 19.18 -1.28 -5.26
CA PHE A 140 19.90 -2.55 -5.18
C PHE A 140 18.88 -3.68 -5.10
N ILE A 141 18.68 -4.38 -6.21
CA ILE A 141 17.71 -5.47 -6.36
C ILE A 141 18.54 -6.76 -6.49
N ASP A 142 18.57 -7.57 -5.44
CA ASP A 142 19.11 -8.95 -5.44
C ASP A 142 18.20 -9.93 -6.20
#